data_AF-A0A925XCL4-F1
#
_entry.id   AF-A0A925XCL4-F1
#
_cell.length_a   1.000
_cell.length_b   1.000
_cell.length_c   1.000
_cell.angle_alpha   90.00
_cell.angle_beta   90.00
_cell.angle_gamma   90.00
#
_symmetry.space_group_name_H-M   'P 1'
#
loop_
_entity.id
_entity.type
_entity.pdbx_description
1 polymer ?
#
loop_
_entity_poly.entity_id
_entity_poly.type
_entity_poly.pdbx_seq_one_letter_code
_entity_poly.pdbx_strand_id
1 'polypeptide(L)'
;MATAQLPESIERPLLALDRQVRDAVFTRGISRLALVVAVGLAACLVADWLLCLSGSVRGGLLAVWGLVVGLFAWHQVLRPMWRPLSLAELAALIEGQHPELKERLTSLIEFRTTGAAPGASRLMRELMAKQTVKAVERLDLSEAAPTNRSPRMAFAAVVACFLLFAPFLGDSHGYGLLWARFFAPWGNFNWGSIQLLVPEGDQVVAKGTDVPIRIEVR
;
A
#
# COMPACT_ATOMS: atom_id res chain seq x y z
N MET A 1 4.86 -37.18 -23.73
CA MET A 1 4.59 -37.22 -22.27
C MET A 1 3.23 -36.60 -22.04
N ALA A 2 2.25 -37.39 -21.59
CA ALA A 2 0.86 -36.95 -21.45
C ALA A 2 0.71 -36.05 -20.22
N THR A 3 0.50 -34.75 -20.46
CA THR A 3 0.01 -33.81 -19.45
C THR A 3 -1.38 -34.28 -19.04
N ALA A 4 -1.50 -34.90 -17.87
CA ALA A 4 -2.80 -35.18 -17.29
C ALA A 4 -3.51 -33.83 -17.09
N GLN A 5 -4.44 -33.50 -17.98
CA GLN A 5 -5.24 -32.28 -17.90
C GLN A 5 -6.03 -32.36 -16.59
N LEU A 6 -5.95 -31.29 -15.79
CA LEU A 6 -6.87 -31.15 -14.66
C LEU A 6 -8.28 -31.08 -15.26
N PRO A 7 -9.29 -31.70 -14.63
CA PRO A 7 -10.66 -31.42 -14.99
C PRO A 7 -10.89 -29.90 -14.90
N GLU A 8 -11.43 -29.27 -15.95
CA GLU A 8 -11.66 -27.81 -15.98
C GLU A 8 -12.51 -27.33 -14.78
N SER A 9 -13.27 -28.25 -14.16
CA SER A 9 -14.07 -28.00 -12.97
C SER A 9 -13.25 -27.67 -11.71
N ILE A 10 -11.96 -28.02 -11.63
CA ILE A 10 -11.08 -27.69 -10.47
C ILE A 10 -10.15 -26.52 -10.79
N GLU A 11 -9.71 -26.40 -12.03
CA GLU A 11 -8.75 -25.37 -12.45
C GLU A 11 -9.35 -23.96 -12.35
N ARG A 12 -10.63 -23.80 -12.74
CA ARG A 12 -11.33 -22.51 -12.65
C ARG A 12 -11.54 -22.03 -11.20
N PRO A 13 -12.01 -22.86 -10.25
CA PRO A 13 -12.09 -22.47 -8.84
C PRO A 13 -10.73 -22.15 -8.20
N LEU A 14 -9.68 -22.93 -8.51
CA LEU A 14 -8.34 -22.67 -7.97
C LEU A 14 -7.75 -21.34 -8.47
N LEU A 15 -7.92 -21.02 -9.74
CA LEU A 15 -7.50 -19.73 -10.31
C LEU A 15 -8.33 -18.55 -9.76
N ALA A 16 -9.62 -18.76 -9.50
CA ALA A 16 -10.47 -17.75 -8.86
C ALA A 16 -10.03 -17.48 -7.42
N LEU A 17 -9.60 -18.52 -6.70
CA LEU A 17 -9.11 -18.39 -5.33
C LEU A 17 -7.74 -17.71 -5.26
N ASP A 18 -6.81 -18.00 -6.20
CA ASP A 18 -5.53 -17.29 -6.30
C ASP A 18 -5.75 -15.77 -6.38
N ARG A 19 -6.68 -15.33 -7.23
CA ARG A 19 -7.04 -13.91 -7.35
C ARG A 19 -7.59 -13.34 -6.04
N GLN A 20 -8.50 -14.04 -5.37
CA GLN A 20 -9.09 -13.58 -4.11
C GLN A 20 -8.06 -13.48 -2.98
N VAL A 21 -7.15 -14.45 -2.89
CA VAL A 21 -6.06 -14.44 -1.89
C VAL A 21 -5.10 -13.29 -2.18
N ARG A 22 -4.74 -13.07 -3.46
CA ARG A 22 -3.89 -11.95 -3.87
C ARG A 22 -4.55 -10.60 -3.59
N ASP A 23 -5.84 -10.43 -3.88
CA ASP A 23 -6.59 -9.22 -3.57
C ASP A 23 -6.69 -8.98 -2.06
N ALA A 24 -6.88 -10.03 -1.26
CA ALA A 24 -6.91 -9.93 0.21
C ALA A 24 -5.55 -9.54 0.81
N VAL A 25 -4.46 -10.09 0.29
CA VAL A 25 -3.09 -9.72 0.69
C VAL A 25 -2.79 -8.27 0.27
N PHE A 26 -3.17 -7.89 -0.95
CA PHE A 26 -2.96 -6.56 -1.49
C PHE A 26 -3.72 -5.49 -0.69
N THR A 27 -5.01 -5.71 -0.41
CA THR A 27 -5.83 -4.77 0.37
C THR A 27 -5.32 -4.61 1.81
N ARG A 28 -4.82 -5.68 2.45
CA ARG A 28 -4.16 -5.60 3.77
C ARG A 28 -2.83 -4.85 3.72
N GLY A 29 -2.00 -5.13 2.71
CA GLY A 29 -0.72 -4.43 2.51
C GLY A 29 -0.94 -2.94 2.31
N ILE A 30 -1.88 -2.57 1.44
CA ILE A 30 -2.22 -1.17 1.14
C ILE A 30 -2.80 -0.44 2.33
N SER A 31 -3.77 -1.03 3.05
CA SER A 31 -4.38 -0.35 4.20
C SER A 31 -3.36 -0.03 5.29
N ARG A 32 -2.43 -0.95 5.58
CA ARG A 32 -1.33 -0.69 6.52
C ARG A 32 -0.35 0.35 5.99
N LEU A 33 -0.02 0.28 4.70
CA LEU A 33 0.88 1.26 4.08
C LEU A 33 0.28 2.67 4.12
N ALA A 34 -1.00 2.81 3.77
CA ALA A 34 -1.73 4.06 3.83
C ALA A 34 -1.74 4.62 5.26
N LEU A 35 -1.96 3.79 6.28
CA LEU A 35 -1.90 4.20 7.68
C LEU A 35 -0.51 4.73 8.06
N VAL A 36 0.56 3.98 7.75
CA VAL A 36 1.95 4.37 8.08
C VAL A 36 2.33 5.67 7.36
N VAL A 37 1.97 5.79 6.08
CA VAL A 37 2.17 6.99 5.28
C VAL A 37 1.44 8.18 5.91
N ALA A 38 0.15 8.04 6.21
CA ALA A 38 -0.66 9.14 6.72
C ALA A 38 -0.21 9.60 8.11
N VAL A 39 0.02 8.66 9.04
CA VAL A 39 0.47 8.97 10.40
C VAL A 39 1.89 9.54 10.39
N GLY A 40 2.78 8.97 9.58
CA GLY A 40 4.16 9.46 9.44
C GLY A 40 4.22 10.87 8.86
N LEU A 41 3.42 11.17 7.83
CA LEU A 41 3.32 12.51 7.27
C LEU A 41 2.73 13.49 8.28
N ALA A 42 1.63 13.13 8.95
CA ALA A 42 1.02 13.97 9.97
C ALA A 42 2.02 14.34 11.07
N ALA A 43 2.77 13.36 11.58
CA ALA A 43 3.80 13.59 12.59
C ALA A 43 4.91 14.53 12.09
N CYS A 44 5.34 14.37 10.83
CA CYS A 44 6.33 15.25 10.22
C CYS A 44 5.83 16.70 10.09
N LEU A 45 4.60 16.89 9.63
CA LEU A 45 4.00 18.23 9.49
C LEU A 45 3.79 18.90 10.84
N VAL A 46 3.32 18.14 11.85
CA VAL A 46 3.15 18.65 13.22
C VAL A 46 4.50 19.01 13.84
N ALA A 47 5.53 18.18 13.64
CA ALA A 47 6.88 18.49 14.11
C ALA A 47 7.43 19.76 13.44
N ASP A 48 7.23 19.92 12.13
CA ASP A 48 7.62 21.14 11.41
C ASP A 48 6.93 22.39 11.96
N TRP A 49 5.63 22.28 12.26
CA TRP A 49 4.82 23.36 12.79
C TRP A 49 5.21 23.75 14.22
N LEU A 50 5.49 22.78 15.10
CA LEU A 50 5.82 23.03 16.50
C LEU A 50 7.26 23.54 16.71
N LEU A 51 8.21 23.03 15.92
CA LEU A 51 9.65 23.24 16.16
C LEU A 51 10.30 24.19 15.15
N CYS A 52 9.54 24.72 14.17
CA CYS A 52 10.04 25.64 13.14
C CYS A 52 11.35 25.14 12.50
N LEU A 53 11.34 23.91 11.95
CA LEU A 53 12.57 23.26 11.47
C LEU A 53 13.28 24.09 10.39
N SER A 54 14.61 24.04 10.40
CA SER A 54 15.43 24.55 9.31
C SER A 54 15.35 23.63 8.09
N GLY A 55 15.65 24.16 6.89
CA GLY A 55 15.55 23.40 5.63
C GLY A 55 16.35 22.10 5.63
N SER A 56 17.54 22.08 6.24
CA SER A 56 18.37 20.87 6.34
C SER A 56 17.71 19.77 7.21
N VAL A 57 17.09 20.16 8.33
CA VAL A 57 16.40 19.20 9.21
C VAL A 57 15.15 18.65 8.52
N ARG A 58 14.42 19.48 7.76
CA ARG A 58 13.30 19.02 6.94
C ARG A 58 13.73 18.03 5.87
N GLY A 59 14.84 18.28 5.19
CA GLY A 59 15.39 17.35 4.20
C GLY A 59 15.73 15.99 4.83
N GLY A 60 16.32 15.99 6.02
CA GLY A 60 16.54 14.78 6.81
C GLY A 60 15.24 14.07 7.19
N LEU A 61 14.24 14.81 7.65
CA LEU A 61 12.92 14.29 8.02
C LEU A 61 12.23 13.63 6.82
N LEU A 62 12.25 14.29 5.65
CA LEU A 62 11.71 13.79 4.39
C LEU A 62 12.43 12.51 3.95
N ALA A 63 13.76 12.46 4.07
CA ALA A 63 14.55 11.29 3.73
C ALA A 63 14.24 10.10 4.64
N VAL A 64 14.16 10.32 5.96
CA VAL A 64 13.80 9.27 6.94
C VAL A 64 12.39 8.77 6.69
N TRP A 65 11.43 9.68 6.52
CA TRP A 65 10.04 9.33 6.21
C TRP A 65 9.93 8.53 4.91
N GLY A 66 10.58 8.99 3.84
CA GLY A 66 10.61 8.30 2.55
C GLY A 66 11.25 6.91 2.62
N LEU A 67 12.32 6.76 3.41
CA LEU A 67 12.98 5.47 3.63
C LEU A 67 12.06 4.49 4.38
N VAL A 68 11.39 4.93 5.45
CA VAL A 68 10.44 4.10 6.20
C VAL A 68 9.29 3.65 5.31
N VAL A 69 8.69 4.58 4.54
CA VAL A 69 7.61 4.27 3.60
C VAL A 69 8.09 3.32 2.51
N GLY A 70 9.26 3.57 1.93
CA GLY A 70 9.86 2.74 0.88
C GLY A 70 10.14 1.31 1.35
N LEU A 71 10.71 1.13 2.54
CA LEU A 71 10.95 -0.19 3.13
C LEU A 71 9.64 -0.93 3.42
N PHE A 72 8.63 -0.24 3.97
CA PHE A 72 7.32 -0.84 4.20
C PHE A 72 6.63 -1.24 2.88
N ALA A 73 6.66 -0.36 1.87
CA ALA A 73 6.14 -0.66 0.53
C ALA A 73 6.81 -1.87 -0.08
N TRP A 74 8.14 -1.93 0.00
CA TRP A 74 8.93 -3.04 -0.49
C TRP A 74 8.53 -4.35 0.18
N HIS A 75 8.52 -4.40 1.52
CA HIS A 75 8.29 -5.63 2.26
C HIS A 75 6.83 -6.11 2.24
N GLN A 76 5.86 -5.20 2.27
CA GLN A 76 4.44 -5.53 2.44
C GLN A 76 3.63 -5.55 1.14
N VAL A 77 4.10 -4.88 0.08
CA VAL A 77 3.35 -4.75 -1.18
C VAL A 77 4.14 -5.32 -2.36
N LEU A 78 5.33 -4.78 -2.65
CA LEU A 78 6.09 -5.15 -3.85
C LEU A 78 6.64 -6.57 -3.77
N ARG A 79 7.27 -6.95 -2.64
CA ARG A 79 7.83 -8.29 -2.43
C ARG A 79 6.78 -9.42 -2.52
N PRO A 80 5.60 -9.34 -1.87
CA PRO A 80 4.58 -10.37 -2.04
C PRO A 80 3.95 -10.36 -3.44
N MET A 81 3.89 -9.22 -4.13
CA MET A 81 3.38 -9.15 -5.49
C MET A 81 4.31 -9.82 -6.52
N TRP A 82 5.63 -9.79 -6.29
CA TRP A 82 6.61 -10.42 -7.17
C TRP A 82 6.98 -11.86 -6.79
N ARG A 83 6.51 -12.37 -5.65
CA ARG A 83 6.65 -13.80 -5.35
C ARG A 83 5.53 -14.57 -6.06
N PRO A 84 5.83 -15.44 -7.03
CA PRO A 84 4.82 -16.34 -7.58
C PRO A 84 4.42 -17.31 -6.47
N LEU A 85 3.17 -17.26 -6.03
CA LEU A 85 2.61 -18.32 -5.19
C LEU A 85 2.50 -19.58 -6.04
N SER A 86 3.06 -20.68 -5.56
CA SER A 86 2.91 -21.97 -6.21
C SER A 86 1.49 -22.50 -5.98
N LEU A 87 0.97 -23.29 -6.93
CA LEU A 87 -0.33 -23.96 -6.76
C LEU A 87 -0.38 -24.84 -5.50
N ALA A 88 0.76 -25.37 -5.06
CA ALA A 88 0.86 -26.18 -3.84
C ALA A 88 0.66 -25.33 -2.56
N GLU A 89 1.20 -24.12 -2.50
CA GLU A 89 0.98 -23.20 -1.38
C GLU A 89 -0.49 -22.75 -1.29
N LEU A 90 -1.16 -22.55 -2.44
CA LEU A 90 -2.60 -22.27 -2.48
C LEU A 90 -3.44 -23.44 -1.97
N ALA A 91 -3.09 -24.67 -2.33
CA ALA A 91 -3.77 -25.86 -1.82
C ALA A 91 -3.56 -26.05 -0.32
N ALA A 92 -2.34 -25.83 0.17
CA ALA A 92 -2.05 -25.89 1.60
C ALA A 92 -2.84 -24.83 2.39
N LEU A 93 -3.05 -23.63 1.82
CA LEU A 93 -3.86 -22.59 2.44
C LEU A 93 -5.34 -23.00 2.56
N ILE A 94 -5.89 -23.64 1.53
CA ILE A 94 -7.27 -24.17 1.54
C ILE A 94 -7.41 -25.26 2.60
N GLU A 95 -6.46 -26.20 2.67
CA GLU A 95 -6.50 -27.31 3.63
C GLU A 95 -6.32 -26.85 5.08
N GLY A 96 -5.55 -25.77 5.30
CA GLY A 96 -5.46 -25.13 6.61
C GLY A 96 -6.79 -24.56 7.11
N GLN A 97 -7.68 -24.13 6.20
CA GLN A 97 -9.03 -23.65 6.53
C GLN A 97 -10.06 -24.80 6.59
N HIS A 98 -9.82 -25.87 5.81
CA HIS A 98 -10.70 -27.04 5.72
C HIS A 98 -9.95 -28.33 6.07
N PRO A 99 -9.87 -28.71 7.37
CA PRO A 99 -9.18 -29.92 7.82
C PRO A 99 -9.75 -31.22 7.21
N GLU A 100 -10.97 -31.16 6.69
CA GLU A 100 -11.67 -32.28 6.02
C GLU A 100 -10.94 -32.79 4.77
N LEU A 101 -10.14 -31.93 4.12
CA LEU A 101 -9.40 -32.26 2.91
C LEU A 101 -8.13 -33.09 3.17
N LYS A 102 -7.60 -33.12 4.42
CA LYS A 102 -6.50 -33.99 4.87
C LYS A 102 -5.34 -34.14 3.86
N GLU A 103 -4.76 -33.03 3.40
CA GLU A 103 -3.60 -33.00 2.49
C GLU A 103 -3.83 -33.59 1.08
N ARG A 104 -5.07 -33.95 0.73
CA ARG A 104 -5.41 -34.57 -0.56
C ARG A 104 -5.26 -33.61 -1.73
N LEU A 105 -5.50 -32.32 -1.53
CA LEU A 105 -5.41 -31.27 -2.55
C LEU A 105 -3.93 -30.92 -2.80
N THR A 106 -3.15 -30.75 -1.73
CA THR A 106 -1.71 -30.48 -1.82
C THR A 106 -0.98 -31.66 -2.48
N SER A 107 -1.26 -32.89 -2.04
CA SER A 107 -0.69 -34.10 -2.62
C SER A 107 -1.06 -34.29 -4.10
N LEU A 108 -2.31 -33.97 -4.49
CA LEU A 108 -2.76 -34.11 -5.88
C LEU A 108 -2.06 -33.11 -6.81
N ILE A 109 -1.80 -31.90 -6.33
CA ILE A 109 -1.04 -30.89 -7.08
C ILE A 109 0.44 -31.27 -7.16
N GLU A 110 1.06 -31.67 -6.05
CA GLU A 110 2.46 -32.12 -6.02
C GLU A 110 2.69 -33.34 -6.91
N PHE A 111 1.79 -34.32 -6.89
CA PHE A 111 1.86 -35.49 -7.78
C PHE A 111 1.78 -35.13 -9.26
N ARG A 112 1.19 -33.98 -9.61
CA ARG A 112 1.10 -33.49 -10.98
C ARG A 112 2.32 -32.65 -11.38
N THR A 113 2.80 -31.77 -10.50
CA THR A 113 3.94 -30.88 -10.77
C THR A 113 5.27 -31.62 -10.78
N THR A 114 5.46 -32.56 -9.86
CA THR A 114 6.75 -33.26 -9.65
C THR A 114 6.78 -34.64 -10.34
N GLY A 115 5.63 -35.08 -10.86
CA GLY A 115 5.44 -36.41 -11.43
C GLY A 115 5.09 -37.45 -10.35
N ALA A 116 4.30 -38.44 -10.75
CA ALA A 116 3.84 -39.48 -9.83
C ALA A 116 5.01 -40.35 -9.34
N ALA A 117 4.98 -40.74 -8.05
CA ALA A 117 5.90 -41.73 -7.51
C ALA A 117 5.92 -43.00 -8.40
N PRO A 118 7.07 -43.65 -8.59
CA PRO A 118 7.18 -44.83 -9.45
C PRO A 118 6.28 -45.95 -8.89
N GLY A 119 5.11 -46.18 -9.52
CA GLY A 119 4.14 -47.21 -9.09
C GLY A 119 2.67 -46.77 -9.07
N ALA A 120 2.34 -45.48 -9.23
CA ALA A 120 0.94 -45.04 -9.21
C ALA A 120 0.19 -45.36 -10.52
N SER A 121 -0.69 -46.37 -10.46
CA SER A 121 -1.60 -46.74 -11.56
C SER A 121 -2.44 -45.56 -12.05
N ARG A 122 -2.66 -45.45 -13.38
CA ARG A 122 -3.53 -44.41 -13.98
C ARG A 122 -4.93 -44.40 -13.37
N LEU A 123 -5.47 -45.58 -13.09
CA LEU A 123 -6.81 -45.75 -12.51
C LEU A 123 -6.89 -45.17 -11.09
N MET A 124 -5.86 -45.39 -10.27
CA MET A 124 -5.78 -44.83 -8.91
C MET A 124 -5.72 -43.31 -8.93
N ARG A 125 -5.01 -42.73 -9.92
CA ARG A 125 -4.93 -41.28 -10.12
C ARG A 125 -6.26 -40.67 -10.55
N GLU A 126 -6.98 -41.31 -11.46
CA GLU A 126 -8.31 -40.84 -11.89
C GLU A 126 -9.36 -40.95 -10.78
N LEU A 127 -9.30 -41.99 -9.94
CA LEU A 127 -10.19 -42.14 -8.80
C LEU A 127 -9.90 -41.12 -7.70
N MET A 128 -8.63 -40.88 -7.38
CA MET A 128 -8.22 -39.83 -6.45
C MET A 128 -8.64 -38.45 -6.96
N ALA A 129 -8.44 -38.18 -8.26
CA ALA A 129 -8.91 -36.95 -8.88
C ALA A 129 -10.43 -36.79 -8.77
N LYS A 130 -11.22 -37.81 -9.13
CA LYS A 130 -12.69 -37.76 -8.99
C LYS A 130 -13.17 -37.57 -7.55
N GLN A 131 -12.52 -38.23 -6.59
CA GLN A 131 -12.87 -38.11 -5.17
C GLN A 131 -12.52 -36.72 -4.63
N THR A 132 -11.37 -36.15 -5.01
CA THR A 132 -10.97 -34.80 -4.64
C THR A 132 -11.86 -33.75 -5.29
N VAL A 133 -12.22 -33.89 -6.58
CA VAL A 133 -13.21 -33.02 -7.26
C VAL A 133 -14.52 -33.00 -6.47
N LYS A 134 -15.05 -34.17 -6.14
CA LYS A 134 -16.35 -34.30 -5.46
C LYS A 134 -16.32 -33.77 -4.01
N ALA A 135 -15.16 -33.80 -3.37
CA ALA A 135 -14.95 -33.19 -2.06
C ALA A 135 -14.84 -31.66 -2.16
N VAL A 136 -14.15 -31.15 -3.19
CA VAL A 136 -13.97 -29.71 -3.43
C VAL A 136 -15.25 -29.05 -3.93
N GLU A 137 -16.05 -29.68 -4.78
CA GLU A 137 -17.35 -29.17 -5.27
C GLU A 137 -18.39 -29.00 -4.14
N ARG A 138 -18.20 -29.69 -3.01
CA ARG A 138 -19.07 -29.57 -1.83
C ARG A 138 -18.62 -28.47 -0.87
N LEU A 139 -17.43 -27.90 -1.10
CA LEU A 139 -16.85 -26.87 -0.25
C LEU A 139 -16.96 -25.53 -0.97
N ASP A 140 -17.46 -24.52 -0.25
CA ASP A 140 -17.49 -23.17 -0.76
C ASP A 140 -16.08 -22.56 -0.65
N LEU A 141 -15.25 -22.79 -1.68
CA LEU A 141 -13.86 -22.32 -1.69
C LEU A 141 -13.74 -20.80 -1.51
N SER A 142 -14.81 -20.05 -1.82
CA SER A 142 -14.93 -18.61 -1.60
C SER A 142 -14.82 -18.21 -0.12
N GLU A 143 -15.15 -19.10 0.80
CA GLU A 143 -15.03 -18.91 2.26
C GLU A 143 -13.60 -19.15 2.78
N ALA A 144 -12.82 -19.98 2.08
CA ALA A 144 -11.43 -20.28 2.41
C ALA A 144 -10.47 -19.13 2.12
N ALA A 145 -10.85 -18.20 1.25
CA ALA A 145 -10.14 -16.94 1.12
C ALA A 145 -10.22 -16.25 2.48
N PRO A 146 -9.09 -15.85 3.12
CA PRO A 146 -9.09 -15.19 4.40
C PRO A 146 -9.71 -13.78 4.27
N THR A 147 -11.04 -13.74 4.14
CA THR A 147 -11.93 -12.59 4.17
C THR A 147 -12.09 -12.08 5.60
N ASN A 148 -11.06 -12.26 6.43
CA ASN A 148 -10.83 -11.35 7.52
C ASN A 148 -10.28 -10.05 6.91
N ARG A 149 -11.08 -9.40 6.05
CA ARG A 149 -11.05 -7.95 5.87
C ARG A 149 -11.22 -7.48 7.31
N SER A 150 -10.14 -7.07 7.98
CA SER A 150 -10.33 -6.40 9.26
C SER A 150 -10.82 -5.01 8.87
N PRO A 151 -12.15 -4.75 8.86
CA PRO A 151 -12.64 -3.45 8.42
C PRO A 151 -12.06 -2.35 9.31
N ARG A 152 -11.64 -2.70 10.53
CA ARG A 152 -10.96 -1.82 11.48
C ARG A 152 -9.67 -1.23 10.93
N MET A 153 -8.82 -2.00 10.24
CA MET A 153 -7.58 -1.45 9.68
C MET A 153 -7.83 -0.57 8.46
N ALA A 154 -8.76 -0.98 7.58
CA ALA A 154 -9.16 -0.17 6.45
C ALA A 154 -9.83 1.14 6.90
N PHE A 155 -10.74 1.04 7.88
CA PHE A 155 -11.40 2.18 8.50
C PHE A 155 -10.40 3.10 9.21
N ALA A 156 -9.45 2.55 9.98
CA ALA A 156 -8.40 3.34 10.61
C ALA A 156 -7.54 4.08 9.58
N ALA A 157 -7.20 3.44 8.45
CA ALA A 157 -6.48 4.09 7.36
C ALA A 157 -7.29 5.22 6.72
N VAL A 158 -8.59 4.99 6.48
CA VAL A 158 -9.51 6.02 5.95
C VAL A 158 -9.62 7.19 6.92
N VAL A 159 -9.81 6.93 8.21
CA VAL A 159 -9.88 7.95 9.26
C VAL A 159 -8.55 8.71 9.36
N ALA A 160 -7.41 8.03 9.32
CA ALA A 160 -6.11 8.68 9.36
C ALA A 160 -5.87 9.58 8.15
N CYS A 161 -6.21 9.12 6.93
CA CYS A 161 -6.18 9.96 5.74
C CYS A 161 -7.14 11.15 5.85
N PHE A 162 -8.36 10.92 6.32
CA PHE A 162 -9.34 11.98 6.53
C PHE A 162 -8.81 13.04 7.50
N LEU A 163 -8.26 12.62 8.64
CA LEU A 163 -7.66 13.55 9.62
C LEU A 163 -6.44 14.29 9.07
N LEU A 164 -5.64 13.64 8.23
CA LEU A 164 -4.52 14.29 7.54
C LEU A 164 -5.01 15.38 6.59
N PHE A 165 -6.08 15.16 5.83
CA PHE A 165 -6.57 16.13 4.86
C PHE A 165 -7.62 17.11 5.41
N ALA A 166 -8.25 16.83 6.55
CA ALA A 166 -9.28 17.65 7.16
C ALA A 166 -8.92 19.15 7.32
N PRO A 167 -7.67 19.52 7.66
CA PRO A 167 -7.29 20.94 7.77
C PRO A 167 -7.44 21.75 6.47
N PHE A 168 -7.42 21.10 5.30
CA PHE A 168 -7.67 21.79 4.01
C PHE A 168 -9.07 22.40 3.92
N LEU A 169 -10.06 21.93 4.69
CA LEU A 169 -11.41 22.49 4.67
C LEU A 169 -11.50 23.84 5.41
N GLY A 170 -10.55 24.16 6.28
CA GLY A 170 -10.53 25.41 7.05
C GLY A 170 -9.55 26.43 6.48
N ASP A 171 -8.25 26.14 6.58
CA ASP A 171 -7.18 27.01 6.12
C ASP A 171 -6.36 26.32 5.03
N SER A 172 -6.91 26.33 3.81
CA SER A 172 -6.27 25.70 2.65
C SER A 172 -4.93 26.34 2.29
N HIS A 173 -4.75 27.62 2.57
CA HIS A 173 -3.54 28.36 2.21
C HIS A 173 -2.39 28.10 3.19
N GLY A 174 -2.65 28.20 4.50
CA GLY A 174 -1.65 27.90 5.53
C GLY A 174 -1.25 26.43 5.54
N TYR A 175 -2.22 25.52 5.42
CA TYR A 175 -1.94 24.09 5.37
C TYR A 175 -1.21 23.70 4.07
N GLY A 176 -1.59 24.27 2.93
CA GLY A 176 -0.89 24.08 1.66
C GLY A 176 0.59 24.50 1.73
N LEU A 177 0.90 25.56 2.48
CA LEU A 177 2.28 26.01 2.69
C LEU A 177 3.11 24.98 3.51
N LEU A 178 2.52 24.33 4.50
CA LEU A 178 3.19 23.25 5.26
C LEU A 178 3.53 22.06 4.36
N TRP A 179 2.60 21.66 3.49
CA TRP A 179 2.85 20.63 2.49
C TRP A 179 3.96 21.03 1.52
N ALA A 180 3.91 22.24 0.96
CA ALA A 180 4.93 22.75 0.06
C ALA A 180 6.32 22.79 0.70
N ARG A 181 6.40 23.23 1.97
CA ARG A 181 7.64 23.25 2.76
C ARG A 181 8.21 21.86 3.02
N PHE A 182 7.35 20.88 3.27
CA PHE A 182 7.79 19.51 3.54
C PHE A 182 8.38 18.84 2.28
N PHE A 183 7.72 18.98 1.13
CA PHE A 183 8.18 18.38 -0.12
C PHE A 183 9.28 19.18 -0.85
N ALA A 184 9.38 20.47 -0.60
CA ALA A 184 10.45 21.32 -1.09
C ALA A 184 11.18 22.00 0.09
N PRO A 185 12.03 21.25 0.82
CA PRO A 185 12.65 21.70 2.06
C PRO A 185 13.62 22.88 1.90
N TRP A 186 14.16 23.08 0.69
CA TRP A 186 14.99 24.24 0.33
C TRP A 186 14.21 25.34 -0.40
N GLY A 187 12.89 25.20 -0.54
CA GLY A 187 12.06 26.26 -1.11
C GLY A 187 11.98 27.45 -0.16
N ASN A 188 12.04 28.66 -0.73
CA ASN A 188 11.99 29.91 0.03
C ASN A 188 10.55 30.23 0.48
N PHE A 189 10.02 29.42 1.39
CA PHE A 189 8.68 29.55 1.95
C PHE A 189 8.75 30.19 3.34
N ASN A 190 8.99 31.50 3.38
CA ASN A 190 8.98 32.24 4.63
C ASN A 190 7.55 32.36 5.19
N TRP A 191 7.45 32.27 6.51
CA TRP A 191 6.26 32.69 7.24
C TRP A 191 6.27 34.21 7.24
N GLY A 192 5.27 34.81 6.60
CA GLY A 192 5.28 36.22 6.27
C GLY A 192 5.92 36.43 4.89
N SER A 193 5.07 36.58 3.88
CA SER A 193 5.41 37.51 2.81
C SER A 193 5.63 38.85 3.48
N ILE A 194 6.88 39.24 3.74
CA ILE A 194 7.16 40.64 4.03
C ILE A 194 6.75 41.38 2.77
N GLN A 195 5.51 41.85 2.74
CA GLN A 195 5.03 42.69 1.67
C GLN A 195 5.63 44.05 1.97
N LEU A 196 6.76 44.34 1.31
CA LEU A 196 7.36 45.66 1.32
C LEU A 196 6.40 46.55 0.54
N LEU A 197 5.48 47.20 1.26
CA LEU A 197 4.66 48.25 0.67
C LEU A 197 5.59 49.46 0.54
N VAL A 198 5.87 49.85 -0.70
CA VAL A 198 6.57 51.09 -1.03
C VAL A 198 5.50 52.08 -1.48
N PRO A 199 4.98 52.94 -0.58
CA PRO A 199 3.81 53.77 -0.87
C PRO A 199 4.05 54.75 -2.04
N GLU A 200 5.31 55.13 -2.26
CA GLU A 200 5.75 56.10 -3.27
C GLU A 200 6.67 55.45 -4.32
N GLY A 201 6.41 54.18 -4.67
CA GLY A 201 7.28 53.42 -5.59
C GLY A 201 7.36 53.98 -7.02
N ASP A 202 6.37 54.79 -7.44
CA ASP A 202 6.26 55.33 -8.80
C ASP A 202 6.58 56.84 -8.89
N GLN A 203 7.37 57.36 -7.95
CA GLN A 203 7.75 58.77 -7.97
C GLN A 203 8.82 59.07 -9.03
N VAL A 204 8.61 60.14 -9.79
CA VAL A 204 9.58 60.65 -10.76
C VAL A 204 10.49 61.65 -10.07
N VAL A 205 11.78 61.35 -10.02
CA VAL A 205 12.79 62.21 -9.35
C VAL A 205 13.90 62.56 -10.32
N ALA A 206 14.46 63.77 -10.16
CA ALA A 206 15.57 64.21 -10.99
C ALA A 206 16.79 63.29 -10.82
N LYS A 207 17.48 63.02 -11.93
CA LYS A 207 18.66 62.14 -11.95
C LYS A 207 19.81 62.79 -11.17
N GLY A 208 20.30 62.10 -10.13
CA GLY A 208 21.38 62.56 -9.27
C GLY A 208 20.93 63.13 -7.91
N THR A 209 19.63 63.02 -7.59
CA THR A 209 19.08 63.45 -6.30
C THR A 209 18.89 62.25 -5.36
N ASP A 210 19.20 62.42 -4.08
CA ASP A 210 18.97 61.40 -3.06
C ASP A 210 17.48 61.27 -2.75
N VAL A 211 17.00 60.04 -2.66
CA VAL A 211 15.60 59.71 -2.40
C VAL A 211 15.48 58.85 -1.15
N PRO A 212 14.84 59.35 -0.07
CA PRO A 212 14.56 58.53 1.10
C PRO A 212 13.39 57.59 0.79
N ILE A 213 13.65 56.28 0.68
CA ILE A 213 12.61 55.27 0.51
C ILE A 213 12.06 54.92 1.90
N ARG A 214 10.78 55.20 2.14
CA ARG A 214 10.07 54.74 3.34
C ARG A 214 9.52 53.34 3.09
N ILE A 215 9.99 52.39 3.86
CA ILE A 215 9.55 51.00 3.81
C ILE A 215 8.61 50.78 5.00
N GLU A 216 7.37 50.41 4.72
CA GLU A 216 6.45 49.89 5.74
C GLU A 216 6.42 48.37 5.65
N VAL A 217 6.69 47.72 6.79
CA VAL A 217 6.58 46.27 6.93
C VAL A 217 5.17 45.96 7.43
N ARG A 218 4.38 45.23 6.62
CA ARG A 218 3.04 44.78 6.98
C ARG A 218 3.00 43.29 7.28
#